data_AF-A0A958FHQ5-F1
#
_entry.id   AF-A0A958FHQ5-F1
#
_cell.length_a   1.000
_cell.length_b   1.000
_cell.length_c   1.000
_cell.angle_alpha   90.00
_cell.angle_beta   90.00
_cell.angle_gamma   90.00
#
_symmetry.space_group_name_H-M   'P 1'
#
loop_
_entity.id
_entity.type
_entity.pdbx_description
1 polymer ?
#
loop_
_entity_poly.entity_id
_entity_poly.type
_entity_poly.pdbx_seq_one_letter_code
_entity_poly.pdbx_strand_id
1 'polypeptide(L)'
;MIEEKISLRRVIGEYGGKLPGPNLVLLGGVHGNEPAAILALNHVLETLRRQQPPAFRGKLIALRGNLPAISAATRYIDEDLNRIWIPELMKPL
;
A
#
# COMPACT_ATOMS: atom_id res chain seq x y z
N MET A 1 7.22 27.05 10.84
CA MET A 1 6.32 26.25 10.00
C MET A 1 7.22 25.41 9.10
N ILE A 2 7.45 24.15 9.43
CA ILE A 2 8.29 23.28 8.61
C ILE A 2 7.33 22.50 7.71
N GLU A 3 6.96 23.09 6.58
CA GLU A 3 6.33 22.39 5.46
C GLU A 3 7.40 21.61 4.69
N GLU A 4 8.04 20.64 5.35
CA GLU A 4 8.62 19.54 4.59
C GLU A 4 7.46 18.59 4.27
N LYS A 5 7.01 18.63 3.01
CA LYS A 5 6.23 17.54 2.42
C LYS A 5 7.03 16.26 2.64
N ILE A 6 6.73 15.51 3.71
CA ILE A 6 7.18 14.15 3.87
C ILE A 6 6.60 13.40 2.68
N SER A 7 7.42 13.19 1.65
CA SER A 7 7.00 12.48 0.45
C SER A 7 6.65 11.06 0.86
N LEU A 8 5.34 10.78 0.94
CA LEU A 8 4.84 9.47 1.31
C LEU A 8 5.31 8.46 0.27
N ARG A 9 6.15 7.52 0.68
CA ARG A 9 6.62 6.45 -0.21
C ARG A 9 5.44 5.55 -0.61
N ARG A 10 5.39 5.17 -1.89
CA ARG A 10 4.38 4.22 -2.41
C ARG A 10 4.45 2.88 -1.70
N VAL A 11 5.65 2.33 -1.53
CA VAL A 11 5.86 1.09 -0.80
C VAL A 11 5.83 1.39 0.68
N ILE A 12 4.90 0.75 1.41
CA ILE A 12 4.85 0.76 2.87
C ILE A 12 5.97 -0.14 3.39
N GLY A 13 6.09 -1.32 2.79
CA GLY A 13 7.18 -2.24 3.05
C GLY A 13 6.92 -3.61 2.45
N GLU A 14 7.91 -4.47 2.61
CA GLU A 14 7.88 -5.84 2.11
C GLU A 14 8.28 -6.80 3.23
N TYR A 15 7.81 -8.04 3.12
CA TYR A 15 8.21 -9.16 3.96
C TYR A 15 8.22 -10.44 3.12
N GLY A 16 9.23 -11.30 3.26
CA GLY A 16 9.33 -12.56 2.53
C GLY A 16 9.99 -13.63 3.37
N GLY A 17 9.51 -14.88 3.21
CA GLY A 17 10.11 -16.06 3.83
C GLY A 17 11.20 -16.68 2.94
N LYS A 18 11.95 -17.64 3.49
CA LYS A 18 12.94 -18.43 2.72
C LYS A 18 12.30 -19.49 1.84
N LEU A 19 11.06 -19.88 2.16
CA LEU A 19 10.33 -20.91 1.44
C LEU A 19 9.58 -20.31 0.24
N PRO A 20 9.60 -20.98 -0.93
CA PRO A 20 8.86 -20.50 -2.09
C PRO A 20 7.35 -20.52 -1.83
N GLY A 21 6.64 -19.59 -2.47
CA GLY A 21 5.20 -19.41 -2.30
C GLY A 21 4.68 -18.24 -3.13
N PRO A 22 3.39 -17.91 -3.02
CA PRO A 22 2.77 -16.86 -3.81
C PRO A 22 3.30 -15.46 -3.46
N ASN A 23 3.13 -14.54 -4.40
CA ASN A 23 3.28 -13.10 -4.15
C ASN A 23 1.93 -12.52 -3.76
N LEU A 24 1.86 -11.88 -2.60
CA LEU A 24 0.69 -11.16 -2.10
C LEU A 24 0.95 -9.66 -2.16
N VAL A 25 0.14 -8.95 -2.95
CA VAL A 25 0.15 -7.48 -2.98
C VAL A 25 -1.04 -6.96 -2.20
N LEU A 26 -0.78 -6.10 -1.22
CA LEU A 26 -1.80 -5.46 -0.39
C LEU A 26 -1.80 -3.96 -0.67
N LEU A 27 -2.97 -3.40 -0.93
CA LEU A 27 -3.16 -1.99 -1.27
C LEU A 27 -4.01 -1.32 -0.19
N GLY A 28 -3.48 -0.26 0.43
CA GLY A 28 -4.20 0.59 1.38
C GLY A 28 -4.25 2.04 0.92
N GLY A 29 -5.28 2.79 1.32
CA GLY A 29 -5.43 4.20 0.94
C GLY A 29 -5.67 4.41 -0.55
N VAL A 30 -6.52 3.58 -1.16
CA VAL A 30 -7.06 3.84 -2.50
C VAL A 30 -7.90 5.11 -2.47
N HIS A 31 -8.73 5.24 -1.43
CA HIS A 31 -9.28 6.54 -1.03
C HIS A 31 -8.41 7.13 0.09
N GLY A 32 -8.06 8.41 -0.03
CA GLY A 32 -7.11 9.04 0.88
C GLY A 32 -7.65 9.32 2.28
N ASN A 33 -8.98 9.41 2.42
CA ASN A 33 -9.67 9.57 3.70
C ASN A 33 -9.87 8.25 4.47
N GLU A 34 -9.29 7.13 4.00
CA GLU A 34 -9.38 5.81 4.63
C GLU A 34 -8.01 5.33 5.17
N PRO A 35 -7.46 5.92 6.25
CA PRO A 35 -6.10 5.64 6.71
C PRO A 35 -5.95 4.28 7.41
N ALA A 36 -7.06 3.68 7.86
CA ALA A 36 -7.04 2.47 8.69
C ALA A 36 -6.29 1.30 8.04
N ALA A 37 -6.47 1.09 6.74
CA ALA A 37 -5.77 0.04 6.00
C ALA A 37 -4.25 0.27 5.98
N ILE A 38 -3.78 1.51 5.80
CA ILE A 38 -2.35 1.84 5.82
C ILE A 38 -1.75 1.54 7.20
N LEU A 39 -2.45 1.93 8.28
CA LEU A 39 -2.01 1.67 9.65
C LEU A 39 -1.95 0.15 9.92
N ALA A 40 -2.99 -0.60 9.56
CA ALA A 40 -3.02 -2.05 9.70
C ALA A 40 -1.86 -2.73 8.94
N LEU A 41 -1.56 -2.30 7.71
CA LEU A 41 -0.45 -2.84 6.92
C LEU A 41 0.91 -2.59 7.58
N ASN A 42 1.13 -1.41 8.19
CA ASN A 42 2.34 -1.16 8.96
C ASN A 42 2.45 -2.14 10.15
N HIS A 43 1.37 -2.33 10.90
CA HIS A 43 1.35 -3.26 12.04
C HIS A 43 1.60 -4.72 11.62
N VAL A 44 1.01 -5.17 10.51
CA VAL A 44 1.24 -6.51 9.97
C VAL A 44 2.71 -6.69 9.60
N LEU A 45 3.30 -5.75 8.86
CA LEU A 45 4.70 -5.80 8.47
C LEU A 45 5.65 -5.82 9.68
N GLU A 46 5.39 -4.97 10.67
CA GLU A 46 6.17 -4.93 11.90
C GLU A 46 6.07 -6.26 12.65
N THR A 47 4.86 -6.81 12.77
CA THR A 47 4.61 -8.09 13.44
C THR A 47 5.34 -9.24 12.74
N LEU A 48 5.28 -9.30 11.41
CA LEU A 48 6.00 -10.31 10.62
C LEU A 48 7.52 -10.21 10.82
N ARG A 49 8.08 -9.00 10.80
CA ARG A 49 9.52 -8.78 11.05
C ARG A 49 9.95 -9.17 12.46
N ARG A 50 9.10 -8.91 13.45
CA ARG A 50 9.36 -9.25 14.86
C ARG A 50 9.25 -10.74 15.11
N GLN A 51 8.21 -11.39 14.60
CA GLN A 51 7.92 -12.80 14.89
C GLN A 51 8.67 -13.78 13.99
N GLN A 52 9.06 -13.36 12.79
CA GLN A 52 9.78 -14.17 11.80
C GLN A 52 9.22 -15.60 11.65
N PRO A 53 7.90 -15.76 11.36
CA PRO A 53 7.26 -17.07 11.38
C PRO A 53 7.96 -18.04 10.40
N PRO A 54 8.46 -19.21 10.88
CA PRO A 54 9.27 -20.12 10.07
C PRO A 54 8.47 -20.79 8.94
N ALA A 55 7.15 -20.84 9.10
CA ALA A 55 6.23 -21.41 8.11
C ALA A 55 5.80 -20.41 7.03
N PHE A 56 6.29 -19.16 7.02
CA PHE A 56 5.92 -18.19 5.99
C PHE A 56 6.48 -18.59 4.62
N ARG A 57 5.61 -18.59 3.61
CA ARG A 57 5.91 -19.00 2.23
C ARG A 57 5.59 -17.86 1.26
N GLY A 58 6.54 -17.52 0.40
CA GLY A 58 6.38 -16.47 -0.60
C GLY A 58 6.72 -15.07 -0.11
N LYS A 59 6.09 -14.06 -0.69
CA LYS A 59 6.41 -12.64 -0.48
C LYS A 59 5.12 -11.81 -0.32
N LEU A 60 5.16 -10.85 0.60
CA LEU A 60 4.13 -9.84 0.82
C LEU A 60 4.73 -8.46 0.50
N ILE A 61 4.01 -7.68 -0.32
CA ILE A 61 4.33 -6.28 -0.63
C ILE A 61 3.11 -5.43 -0.25
N ALA A 62 3.29 -4.45 0.64
CA ALA A 62 2.24 -3.53 1.03
C ALA A 62 2.47 -2.15 0.40
N LEU A 63 1.42 -1.60 -0.21
CA LEU A 63 1.46 -0.37 -1.00
C LEU A 63 0.42 0.65 -0.50
N ARG A 64 0.77 1.93 -0.62
CA ARG A 64 -0.15 3.05 -0.57
C ARG A 64 -0.76 3.27 -1.96
N GLY A 65 -2.06 3.52 -2.03
CA GLY A 65 -2.81 3.79 -3.25
C GLY A 65 -2.61 5.22 -3.76
N ASN A 66 -3.57 6.08 -3.46
CA ASN A 66 -3.64 7.45 -3.96
C ASN A 66 -2.83 8.41 -3.07
N LEU A 67 -1.51 8.50 -3.31
CA LEU A 67 -0.59 9.31 -2.50
C LEU A 67 -1.01 10.79 -2.35
N PRO A 68 -1.44 11.49 -3.41
CA PRO A 68 -1.98 12.84 -3.28
C PRO A 68 -3.22 12.90 -2.38
N ALA A 69 -4.20 12.02 -2.59
CA ALA A 69 -5.42 12.02 -1.78
C ALA A 69 -5.16 11.66 -0.32
N ILE A 70 -4.24 10.73 -0.05
CA ILE A 70 -3.80 10.38 1.32
C ILE A 70 -3.21 11.62 2.00
N SER A 71 -2.33 12.36 1.31
CA SER A 71 -1.71 13.59 1.84
C SER A 71 -2.74 14.67 2.15
N ALA A 72 -3.82 14.74 1.37
CA ALA A 72 -4.90 15.69 1.54
C ALA A 72 -6.08 15.17 2.41
N ALA A 73 -5.98 13.95 2.96
CA ALA A 73 -7.03 13.30 3.74
C ALA A 73 -8.43 13.32 3.07
N THR A 74 -8.48 13.28 1.74
CA THR A 74 -9.71 13.31 0.94
C THR A 74 -9.92 11.99 0.21
N ARG A 75 -11.15 11.71 -0.24
CA ARG A 75 -11.46 10.47 -0.98
C ARG A 75 -10.61 10.35 -2.25
N TYR A 76 -10.51 11.42 -3.03
CA TYR A 76 -9.71 11.50 -4.26
C TYR A 76 -9.34 12.96 -4.56
N ILE A 77 -8.46 13.19 -5.55
CA ILE A 77 -8.11 14.54 -6.02
C ILE A 77 -9.05 14.95 -7.16
N ASP A 78 -8.82 14.44 -8.37
CA ASP A 78 -9.62 14.78 -9.55
C ASP A 78 -10.71 13.73 -9.81
N GLU A 79 -10.33 12.45 -9.86
CA GLU A 79 -11.22 11.32 -10.10
C GLU A 79 -10.99 10.20 -9.07
N ASP A 80 -12.05 9.44 -8.79
CA ASP A 80 -11.97 8.31 -7.88
C ASP A 80 -11.09 7.20 -8.47
N LEU A 81 -9.92 6.97 -7.84
CA LEU A 81 -8.95 5.96 -8.27
C LEU A 81 -9.61 4.57 -8.40
N ASN A 82 -10.65 4.25 -7.62
CA ASN A 82 -11.34 2.97 -7.69
C ASN A 82 -12.49 2.94 -8.74
N ARG A 83 -12.49 3.87 -9.69
CA ARG A 83 -13.49 3.98 -10.76
C ARG A 83 -12.89 4.15 -12.17
N ILE A 84 -11.58 4.31 -12.27
CA ILE A 84 -10.88 4.64 -13.53
C ILE A 84 -10.07 3.48 -14.12
N TRP A 85 -10.24 2.27 -13.59
CA TRP A 85 -9.63 1.06 -14.12
C TRP A 85 -10.43 0.51 -15.32
N ILE A 86 -10.49 1.30 -16.39
CA ILE A 86 -11.16 0.93 -17.64
C ILE A 86 -10.13 0.72 -18.76
N PRO A 87 -10.38 -0.17 -19.73
CA PRO A 87 -9.43 -0.50 -20.79
C PRO A 87 -8.88 0.73 -21.53
N GLU A 88 -9.71 1.75 -21.74
CA GLU A 88 -9.36 2.97 -22.47
C GLU A 88 -8.30 3.83 -21.75
N LEU A 89 -8.23 3.73 -20.41
CA LEU A 89 -7.28 4.47 -19.58
C LEU A 89 -6.06 3.62 -19.19
N MET A 90 -6.09 2.31 -19.44
CA MET A 90 -4.99 1.40 -19.11
C MET A 90 -4.06 1.22 -20.31
N LYS A 91 -2.75 1.32 -20.07
CA LYS A 91 -1.75 0.93 -21.07
C LYS A 91 -1.69 -0.60 -21.14
N PRO A 92 -1.71 -1.22 -22.33
CA PRO A 92 -1.43 -2.64 -22.46
C PRO A 92 -0.02 -2.95 -21.92
N LEU A 93 0.11 -4.12 -21.30
CA LEU A 93 1.38 -4.65 -20.80
C LEU A 93 2.28 -5.13 -21.93
#